data_AF-A0AAD5G9W9-F1
#
_entry.id   AF-A0AAD5G9W9-F1
#
_cell.length_a   1.000
_cell.length_b   1.000
_cell.length_c   1.000
_cell.angle_alpha   90.00
_cell.angle_beta   90.00
_cell.angle_gamma   90.00
#
_symmetry.space_group_name_H-M   'P 1'
#
loop_
_entity.id
_entity.type
_entity.pdbx_description
1 polymer ?
#
loop_
_entity_poly.entity_id
_entity_poly.type
_entity_poly.pdbx_seq_one_letter_code
_entity_poly.pdbx_strand_id
1 'polypeptide(L)'
;MFNLFFLDSGDSAVVDGFRMYGWIREPQLNWLRDACKGHNQENHQSQDIPSLAFFHIPIPEIRSGPFRGIFGEYREHVACSIVNSGVLQTLVSMGDVKAVFIGHDHLNDFCGNLNGIWFCYGGGFGYHGYGRAGRSRRGRVILAQLKKGKNEWMGVETIKTWKRLDDEHLTKIDEQILWTSPK
;
A
#
# COMPACT_ATOMS: atom_id res chain seq x y z
N MET A 1 -5.25 -9.96 15.72
CA MET A 1 -6.13 -9.30 14.74
C MET A 1 -5.29 -8.57 13.71
N PHE A 2 -5.85 -8.31 12.53
CA PHE A 2 -5.18 -7.71 11.38
C PHE A 2 -6.25 -7.18 10.42
N ASN A 3 -6.17 -5.91 10.01
CA ASN A 3 -7.17 -5.34 9.10
C ASN A 3 -6.61 -5.15 7.68
N LEU A 4 -7.48 -5.33 6.70
CA LEU A 4 -7.22 -5.01 5.29
C LEU A 4 -8.28 -3.99 4.83
N PHE A 5 -7.84 -2.79 4.48
CA PHE A 5 -8.71 -1.73 3.96
C PHE A 5 -8.59 -1.65 2.45
N PHE A 6 -9.72 -1.78 1.74
CA PHE A 6 -9.78 -1.65 0.29
C PHE A 6 -10.52 -0.35 -0.03
N LEU A 7 -9.80 0.63 -0.53
CA LEU A 7 -10.30 1.98 -0.79
C LEU A 7 -10.44 2.22 -2.29
N ASP A 8 -11.49 2.93 -2.66
CA ASP A 8 -11.72 3.32 -4.04
C ASP A 8 -11.05 4.68 -4.32
N SER A 9 -9.97 4.65 -5.09
CA SER A 9 -9.29 5.86 -5.57
C SER A 9 -10.02 6.54 -6.74
N GLY A 10 -11.14 6.00 -7.21
CA GLY A 10 -11.85 6.44 -8.40
C GLY A 10 -11.13 6.06 -9.69
N ASP A 11 -11.63 6.61 -10.80
CA ASP A 11 -11.07 6.43 -12.15
C ASP A 11 -10.57 7.78 -12.68
N SER A 12 -11.50 8.65 -13.08
CA SER A 12 -11.22 9.98 -13.60
C SER A 12 -12.10 11.04 -12.95
N ALA A 13 -11.63 12.28 -12.95
CA ALA A 13 -12.29 13.43 -12.37
C ALA A 13 -12.04 14.68 -13.21
N VAL A 14 -12.90 15.69 -13.04
CA VAL A 14 -12.74 17.02 -13.65
C VAL A 14 -12.60 18.04 -12.53
N VAL A 15 -11.53 18.84 -12.58
CA VAL A 15 -11.28 19.94 -11.63
C VAL A 15 -10.95 21.18 -12.46
N ASP A 16 -11.69 22.26 -12.22
CA ASP A 16 -11.57 23.52 -12.97
C ASP A 16 -11.63 23.34 -14.50
N GLY A 17 -12.44 22.39 -14.97
CA GLY A 17 -12.61 22.07 -16.38
C GLY A 17 -11.54 21.14 -16.98
N PHE A 18 -10.51 20.76 -16.22
CA PHE A 18 -9.46 19.85 -16.66
C PHE A 18 -9.72 18.41 -16.21
N ARG A 19 -9.66 17.46 -17.17
CA ARG A 19 -9.75 16.03 -16.86
C ARG A 19 -8.44 15.54 -16.27
N MET A 20 -8.53 14.78 -15.19
CA MET A 20 -7.41 14.18 -14.46
C MET A 20 -7.83 12.83 -13.84
N TYR A 21 -6.88 12.18 -13.17
CA TYR A 21 -7.17 10.97 -12.41
C TYR A 21 -8.00 11.23 -11.15
N GLY A 22 -8.78 10.22 -10.75
CA GLY A 22 -9.52 10.21 -9.50
C GLY A 22 -8.63 10.26 -8.26
N TRP A 23 -9.25 10.49 -7.10
CA TRP A 23 -8.61 10.41 -5.80
C TRP A 23 -9.59 9.93 -4.73
N ILE A 24 -9.05 9.44 -3.61
CA ILE A 24 -9.84 9.06 -2.43
C ILE A 24 -10.41 10.33 -1.79
N ARG A 25 -11.74 10.40 -1.66
CA ARG A 25 -12.44 11.60 -1.19
C ARG A 25 -12.58 11.63 0.33
N GLU A 26 -12.74 12.83 0.89
CA GLU A 26 -12.91 13.05 2.34
C GLU A 26 -13.95 12.16 3.02
N PRO A 27 -15.14 11.86 2.44
CA PRO A 27 -16.08 10.95 3.08
C PRO A 27 -15.52 9.54 3.29
N GLN A 28 -14.70 9.03 2.36
CA GLN A 28 -14.02 7.74 2.53
C GLN A 28 -12.97 7.81 3.63
N LEU A 29 -12.24 8.93 3.74
CA LEU A 29 -11.24 9.15 4.79
C LEU A 29 -11.88 9.28 6.18
N ASN A 30 -13.02 9.97 6.27
CA ASN A 30 -13.80 10.05 7.52
C ASN A 30 -14.28 8.67 7.94
N TRP A 31 -14.88 7.91 7.02
CA TRP A 31 -15.31 6.54 7.30
C TRP A 31 -14.15 5.65 7.76
N LEU A 32 -12.98 5.75 7.11
CA LEU A 32 -11.80 4.98 7.47
C LEU A 32 -11.32 5.28 8.90
N ARG A 33 -11.31 6.56 9.30
CA ARG A 33 -10.96 6.98 10.67
C ARG A 33 -11.95 6.41 11.69
N ASP A 34 -13.24 6.47 11.38
CA ASP A 34 -14.30 5.99 12.28
C ASP A 34 -14.29 4.46 12.41
N ALA A 35 -14.07 3.73 11.31
CA ALA A 35 -13.96 2.28 11.31
C ALA A 35 -12.79 1.80 12.19
N CYS A 36 -11.62 2.47 12.13
CA CYS A 36 -10.49 2.11 12.98
C CYS A 36 -10.77 2.40 14.46
N LYS A 37 -11.38 3.55 14.78
CA LYS A 37 -11.78 3.88 16.16
C LYS A 37 -12.82 2.90 16.73
N GLY A 38 -13.83 2.55 15.94
CA GLY A 38 -14.88 1.61 16.34
C GLY A 38 -14.31 0.23 16.68
N HIS A 39 -13.43 -0.30 15.84
CA HIS A 39 -12.75 -1.57 16.11
C HIS A 39 -11.90 -1.55 17.40
N ASN A 40 -11.20 -0.44 17.68
CA ASN A 40 -10.39 -0.33 18.89
C ASN A 40 -11.26 -0.30 20.16
N GLN A 41 -12.44 0.34 20.10
CA GLN A 41 -13.40 0.40 21.21
C GLN A 41 -14.09 -0.94 21.47
N GLU A 42 -14.59 -1.60 20.42
CA GLU A 42 -15.30 -2.89 20.52
C GLU A 42 -14.41 -4.01 21.08
N ASN A 43 -13.12 -4.00 20.74
CA ASN A 43 -12.20 -5.05 21.17
C ASN A 43 -11.50 -4.77 22.50
N HIS A 44 -11.82 -3.66 23.17
CA HIS A 44 -11.17 -3.20 24.42
C HIS A 44 -9.64 -3.25 24.35
N GLN A 45 -9.07 -3.02 23.16
CA GLN A 45 -7.64 -3.14 22.93
C GLN A 45 -6.96 -1.78 23.04
N SER A 46 -5.91 -1.74 23.85
CA SER A 46 -4.99 -0.60 23.97
C SER A 46 -3.91 -0.58 22.90
N GLN A 47 -3.89 -1.57 21.99
CA GLN A 47 -2.87 -1.74 20.96
C GLN A 47 -3.43 -1.46 19.56
N ASP A 48 -2.73 -0.60 18.83
CA ASP A 48 -2.90 -0.37 17.39
C ASP A 48 -2.88 -1.69 16.61
N ILE A 49 -4.03 -2.10 16.07
CA ILE A 49 -4.14 -3.31 15.25
C ILE A 49 -3.40 -3.02 13.92
N PRO A 50 -2.28 -3.73 13.61
CA PRO A 50 -1.56 -3.46 12.37
C PRO A 50 -2.50 -3.70 11.19
N SER A 51 -2.47 -2.76 10.26
CA SER A 51 -3.40 -2.75 9.14
C SER A 51 -2.67 -2.52 7.82
N LEU A 52 -3.23 -3.02 6.73
CA LEU A 52 -2.81 -2.72 5.36
C LEU A 52 -3.93 -1.99 4.62
N ALA A 53 -3.55 -1.10 3.70
CA ALA A 53 -4.51 -0.48 2.79
C ALA A 53 -4.18 -0.81 1.33
N PHE A 54 -5.20 -0.80 0.48
CA PHE A 54 -5.11 -1.08 -0.94
C PHE A 54 -5.94 -0.04 -1.69
N PHE A 55 -5.36 0.58 -2.70
CA PHE A 55 -6.08 1.42 -3.66
C PHE A 55 -5.30 1.49 -4.97
N HIS A 56 -5.98 1.76 -6.08
CA HIS A 56 -5.36 1.59 -7.39
C HIS A 56 -4.46 2.76 -7.79
N ILE A 57 -5.00 3.99 -7.78
CA ILE A 57 -4.31 5.20 -8.25
C ILE A 57 -3.41 5.75 -7.12
N PRO A 58 -2.12 6.01 -7.38
CA PRO A 58 -1.20 6.56 -6.38
C PRO A 58 -1.64 7.94 -5.87
N ILE A 59 -1.23 8.27 -4.65
CA ILE A 59 -1.43 9.61 -4.07
C ILE A 59 -0.34 10.58 -4.57
N PRO A 60 -0.60 11.90 -4.61
CA PRO A 60 0.35 12.90 -5.11
C PRO A 60 1.75 12.85 -4.49
N GLU A 61 1.84 12.53 -3.20
CA GLU A 61 3.10 12.51 -2.45
C GLU A 61 4.07 11.41 -2.94
N ILE A 62 3.56 10.36 -3.60
CA ILE A 62 4.38 9.29 -4.18
C ILE A 62 5.19 9.80 -5.38
N ARG A 63 4.70 10.82 -6.10
CA ARG A 63 5.38 11.37 -7.28
C ARG A 63 6.75 11.95 -6.96
N SER A 64 6.90 12.55 -5.77
CA SER A 64 8.09 13.33 -5.43
C SER A 64 8.85 12.79 -4.22
N GLY A 65 8.22 11.99 -3.35
CA GLY A 65 8.82 11.58 -2.08
C GLY A 65 9.18 12.79 -1.19
N PRO A 66 9.62 12.56 0.05
CA PRO A 66 10.98 12.09 0.22
C PRO A 66 11.02 10.68 0.82
N PHE A 67 11.00 9.67 -0.03
CA PHE A 67 11.05 8.27 0.40
C PHE A 67 12.32 7.97 1.20
N ARG A 68 12.16 7.18 2.27
CA ARG A 68 13.25 6.59 3.04
C ARG A 68 13.31 5.10 2.75
N GLY A 69 14.38 4.65 2.12
CA GLY A 69 14.49 3.25 1.68
C GLY A 69 13.53 2.96 0.52
N ILE A 70 14.07 2.52 -0.60
CA ILE A 70 13.31 2.13 -1.79
C ILE A 70 13.86 0.78 -2.23
N PHE A 71 12.97 -0.19 -2.41
CA PHE A 71 13.29 -1.51 -2.97
C PHE A 71 12.52 -1.70 -4.27
N GLY A 72 13.18 -2.14 -5.33
CA GLY A 72 12.63 -2.16 -6.68
C GLY A 72 12.89 -0.86 -7.44
N GLU A 73 12.11 -0.62 -8.50
CA GLU A 73 12.44 0.36 -9.52
C GLU A 73 11.30 1.35 -9.79
N TYR A 74 11.66 2.63 -9.83
CA TYR A 74 10.85 3.72 -10.38
C TYR A 74 11.20 3.84 -11.87
N ARG A 75 10.30 3.45 -12.77
CA ARG A 75 10.56 3.34 -14.22
C ARG A 75 9.62 4.18 -15.08
N GLU A 76 8.59 4.79 -14.50
CA GLU A 76 7.72 5.75 -15.18
C GLU A 76 7.19 6.82 -14.21
N HIS A 77 6.72 7.93 -14.75
CA HIS A 77 6.10 8.97 -13.94
C HIS A 77 4.85 8.47 -13.23
N VAL A 78 4.73 8.79 -11.95
CA VAL A 78 3.57 8.47 -11.13
C VAL A 78 2.33 9.22 -11.64
N ALA A 79 1.40 8.46 -12.22
CA ALA A 79 0.13 8.95 -12.72
C ALA A 79 -0.89 9.03 -11.56
N CYS A 80 -0.78 10.08 -10.76
CA CYS A 80 -1.72 10.43 -9.71
C CYS A 80 -2.58 11.65 -10.08
N SER A 81 -3.65 11.88 -9.32
CA SER A 81 -4.37 13.16 -9.32
C SER A 81 -3.44 14.33 -8.95
N ILE A 82 -3.82 15.55 -9.30
CA ILE A 82 -3.18 16.77 -8.75
C ILE A 82 -3.80 17.17 -7.41
N VAL A 83 -5.00 16.67 -7.09
CA VAL A 83 -5.69 16.95 -5.84
C VAL A 83 -5.09 16.08 -4.75
N ASN A 84 -4.54 16.73 -3.72
CA ASN A 84 -4.15 16.06 -2.48
C ASN A 84 -5.29 16.17 -1.46
N SER A 85 -5.99 15.07 -1.21
CA SER A 85 -7.06 14.97 -0.20
C SER A 85 -6.56 14.56 1.19
N GLY A 86 -5.25 14.60 1.44
CA GLY A 86 -4.69 14.29 2.75
C GLY A 86 -4.73 12.80 3.11
N VAL A 87 -4.67 11.90 2.12
CA VAL A 87 -4.62 10.45 2.35
C VAL A 87 -3.43 10.07 3.21
N LEU A 88 -2.21 10.51 2.84
CA LEU A 88 -1.00 10.23 3.62
C LEU A 88 -1.13 10.73 5.05
N GLN A 89 -1.53 12.00 5.20
CA GLN A 89 -1.70 12.63 6.51
C GLN A 89 -2.70 11.87 7.38
N THR A 90 -3.79 11.40 6.78
CA THR A 90 -4.82 10.60 7.45
C THR A 90 -4.23 9.28 7.94
N LEU A 91 -3.58 8.51 7.07
CA LEU A 91 -3.02 7.22 7.43
C LEU A 91 -1.92 7.35 8.50
N VAL A 92 -1.06 8.37 8.40
CA VAL A 92 -0.03 8.66 9.41
C VAL A 92 -0.68 9.01 10.75
N SER A 93 -1.73 9.84 10.75
CA SER A 93 -2.44 10.24 11.98
C SER A 93 -3.17 9.08 12.66
N MET A 94 -3.64 8.11 11.89
CA MET A 94 -4.29 6.91 12.42
C MET A 94 -3.28 5.97 13.07
N GLY A 95 -2.05 5.92 12.57
CA GLY A 95 -0.99 5.08 13.12
C GLY A 95 -1.13 3.59 12.80
N ASP A 96 -2.33 3.06 12.61
CA ASP A 96 -2.60 1.62 12.42
C ASP A 96 -2.09 1.06 11.08
N VAL A 97 -2.17 1.84 9.99
CA VAL A 97 -1.83 1.38 8.64
C VAL A 97 -0.33 1.42 8.43
N LYS A 98 0.28 0.24 8.23
CA LYS A 98 1.75 0.09 8.13
C LYS A 98 2.27 0.05 6.70
N ALA A 99 1.43 -0.40 5.78
CA ALA A 99 1.74 -0.36 4.35
C ALA A 99 0.48 -0.21 3.49
N VAL A 100 0.68 0.36 2.31
CA VAL A 100 -0.29 0.64 1.28
C VAL A 100 0.18 0.00 -0.02
N PHE A 101 -0.70 -0.75 -0.67
CA PHE A 101 -0.41 -1.39 -1.95
C PHE A 101 -1.19 -0.72 -3.08
N ILE A 102 -0.46 -0.36 -4.12
CA ILE A 102 -0.94 0.46 -5.23
C ILE A 102 -0.61 -0.16 -6.59
N GLY A 103 -1.26 0.36 -7.63
CA GLY A 103 -1.08 -0.09 -9.01
C GLY A 103 -1.02 1.11 -9.95
N HIS A 104 -1.81 1.04 -11.02
CA HIS A 104 -1.95 2.06 -12.05
C HIS A 104 -0.74 2.24 -12.98
N ASP A 105 0.44 2.48 -12.42
CA ASP A 105 1.69 2.60 -13.19
C ASP A 105 2.33 1.21 -13.38
N HIS A 106 2.24 0.63 -14.57
CA HIS A 106 2.60 -0.78 -14.81
C HIS A 106 4.10 -1.10 -14.88
N LEU A 107 4.94 -0.07 -15.01
CA LEU A 107 6.39 -0.15 -15.02
C LEU A 107 7.00 0.13 -13.64
N ASN A 108 6.27 0.81 -12.76
CA ASN A 108 6.71 1.00 -11.39
C ASN A 108 6.49 -0.29 -10.59
N ASP A 109 7.52 -0.71 -9.85
CA ASP A 109 7.44 -1.87 -8.96
C ASP A 109 8.15 -1.65 -7.63
N PHE A 110 8.49 -0.39 -7.34
CA PHE A 110 9.17 -0.03 -6.11
C PHE A 110 8.25 -0.13 -4.90
N CYS A 111 8.85 -0.32 -3.72
CA CYS A 111 8.21 -0.06 -2.45
C CYS A 111 9.08 0.85 -1.60
N GLY A 112 8.53 2.01 -1.21
CA GLY A 112 9.24 3.04 -0.47
C GLY A 112 8.53 3.47 0.80
N ASN A 113 9.28 3.82 1.86
CA ASN A 113 8.69 4.33 3.10
C ASN A 113 8.51 5.84 3.04
N LEU A 114 7.28 6.30 3.27
CA LEU A 114 6.92 7.70 3.35
C LEU A 114 6.25 7.94 4.71
N ASN A 115 6.92 8.75 5.54
CA ASN A 115 6.45 9.11 6.88
C ASN A 115 6.06 7.91 7.77
N GLY A 116 6.82 6.82 7.70
CA GLY A 116 6.57 5.62 8.49
C GLY A 116 5.65 4.59 7.83
N ILE A 117 5.06 4.91 6.68
CA ILE A 117 4.16 4.02 5.93
C ILE A 117 4.83 3.57 4.64
N TRP A 118 4.82 2.27 4.37
CA TRP A 118 5.33 1.76 3.10
C TRP A 118 4.31 1.87 1.99
N PHE A 119 4.68 2.45 0.84
CA PHE A 119 3.87 2.47 -0.37
C PHE A 119 4.50 1.55 -1.40
N CYS A 120 3.82 0.46 -1.75
CA CYS A 120 4.34 -0.60 -2.58
C CYS A 120 3.54 -0.76 -3.89
N TYR A 121 4.19 -0.57 -5.04
CA TYR A 121 3.61 -0.92 -6.33
C TYR A 121 3.50 -2.43 -6.53
N GLY A 122 2.38 -2.88 -7.10
CA GLY A 122 2.11 -4.30 -7.39
C GLY A 122 2.99 -4.92 -8.47
N GLY A 123 3.66 -4.12 -9.31
CA GLY A 123 4.62 -4.58 -10.32
C GLY A 123 4.03 -4.96 -11.69
N GLY A 124 2.81 -4.50 -12.01
CA GLY A 124 2.26 -4.61 -13.37
C GLY A 124 2.04 -6.04 -13.85
N PHE A 125 1.45 -6.90 -13.01
CA PHE A 125 1.26 -8.34 -13.26
C PHE A 125 0.35 -8.66 -14.46
N GLY A 126 -0.61 -7.79 -14.79
CA GLY A 126 -1.61 -8.06 -15.82
C GLY A 126 -1.03 -8.15 -17.24
N TYR A 127 -1.39 -9.19 -17.98
CA TYR A 127 -0.97 -9.41 -19.38
C TYR A 127 -1.69 -8.53 -20.40
N HIS A 128 -2.84 -7.95 -20.04
CA HIS A 128 -3.61 -7.02 -20.88
C HIS A 128 -3.17 -5.55 -20.71
N GLY A 129 -2.37 -5.25 -19.67
CA GLY A 129 -1.83 -3.91 -19.45
C GLY A 129 -0.57 -3.67 -20.28
N TYR A 130 -0.20 -2.40 -20.47
CA TYR A 130 1.10 -2.09 -21.07
C TYR A 130 2.26 -2.60 -20.20
N GLY A 131 3.43 -2.73 -20.82
CA GLY A 131 4.65 -3.23 -20.19
C GLY A 131 5.87 -2.77 -20.96
N ARG A 132 7.03 -3.37 -20.69
CA ARG A 132 8.27 -3.06 -21.39
C ARG A 132 8.89 -4.34 -21.93
N ALA A 133 9.19 -4.36 -23.23
CA ALA A 133 9.86 -5.49 -23.86
C ALA A 133 11.19 -5.80 -23.15
N GLY A 134 11.51 -7.10 -23.02
CA GLY A 134 12.70 -7.57 -22.31
C GLY A 134 12.62 -7.48 -20.78
N ARG A 135 11.45 -7.22 -20.21
CA ARG A 135 11.26 -7.15 -18.76
C ARG A 135 10.14 -8.10 -18.32
N SER A 136 10.48 -9.10 -17.52
CA SER A 136 9.51 -10.06 -16.99
C SER A 136 8.40 -9.37 -16.21
N ARG A 137 7.16 -9.81 -16.37
CA ARG A 137 6.06 -9.39 -15.47
C ARG A 137 6.39 -9.79 -14.04
N ARG A 138 5.71 -9.21 -13.05
CA ARG A 138 5.87 -9.68 -11.66
C ARG A 138 4.66 -9.42 -10.82
N GLY A 139 4.44 -10.29 -9.85
CA GLY A 139 3.46 -10.12 -8.80
C GLY A 139 4.16 -9.77 -7.49
N ARG A 140 3.61 -8.82 -6.75
CA ARG A 140 4.02 -8.56 -5.37
C ARG A 140 3.31 -9.52 -4.42
N VAL A 141 4.07 -10.18 -3.56
CA VAL A 141 3.56 -11.06 -2.51
C VAL A 141 3.62 -10.33 -1.17
N ILE A 142 2.59 -10.53 -0.35
CA ILE A 142 2.46 -9.99 1.00
C ILE A 142 2.39 -11.18 1.95
N LEU A 143 3.26 -11.22 2.95
CA LEU A 143 3.27 -12.24 3.98
C LEU A 143 3.07 -11.59 5.35
N ALA A 144 1.91 -11.84 5.97
CA ALA A 144 1.64 -11.51 7.36
C ALA A 144 1.83 -12.77 8.20
N GLN A 145 2.83 -12.76 9.08
CA GLN A 145 3.15 -13.89 9.96
C GLN A 145 2.61 -13.61 11.36
N LEU A 146 1.86 -14.56 11.92
CA LEU A 146 1.32 -14.49 13.27
C LEU A 146 2.35 -14.92 14.31
N LYS A 147 2.33 -14.29 15.49
CA LYS A 147 3.15 -14.71 16.63
C LYS A 147 2.57 -15.98 17.23
N LYS A 148 3.41 -17.02 17.40
CA LYS A 148 3.00 -18.28 18.03
C LYS A 148 3.07 -18.16 19.55
N GLY A 149 1.92 -18.27 20.23
CA GLY A 149 1.84 -18.42 21.67
C GLY A 149 2.01 -19.87 22.12
N LYS A 150 1.94 -20.11 23.43
CA LYS A 150 2.07 -21.47 24.00
C LYS A 150 0.95 -22.42 23.52
N ASN A 151 -0.28 -21.93 23.52
CA ASN A 151 -1.49 -22.71 23.18
C ASN A 151 -2.38 -22.05 22.12
N GLU A 152 -2.03 -20.85 21.64
CA GLU A 152 -2.84 -20.09 20.68
C GLU A 152 -1.97 -19.20 19.77
N TRP A 153 -2.53 -18.78 18.65
CA TRP A 153 -1.92 -17.76 17.80
C TRP A 153 -2.27 -16.37 18.35
N MET A 154 -1.25 -15.52 18.46
CA MET A 154 -1.40 -14.14 18.88
C MET A 154 -1.57 -13.22 17.66
N GLY A 155 -1.41 -11.91 17.85
CA GLY A 155 -1.41 -10.92 16.76
C GLY A 155 -0.31 -11.14 15.71
N VAL A 156 -0.38 -10.34 14.65
CA VAL A 156 0.67 -10.32 13.61
C VAL A 156 1.99 -9.93 14.27
N GLU A 157 3.03 -10.72 13.99
CA GLU A 157 4.40 -10.48 14.45
C GLU A 157 5.20 -9.71 13.41
N THR A 158 5.07 -10.09 12.13
CA THR A 158 5.80 -9.46 11.05
C THR A 158 4.96 -9.38 9.77
N ILE A 159 5.17 -8.32 9.01
CA ILE A 159 4.64 -8.16 7.66
C ILE A 159 5.83 -7.99 6.72
N LYS A 160 5.96 -8.87 5.74
CA LYS A 160 7.00 -8.86 4.71
C LYS A 160 6.38 -8.75 3.32
N THR A 161 7.17 -8.28 2.37
CA THR A 161 6.82 -8.32 0.96
C THR A 161 8.03 -8.63 0.10
N TRP A 162 7.79 -9.21 -1.06
CA TRP A 162 8.77 -9.43 -2.13
C TRP A 162 8.04 -9.45 -3.47
N LYS A 163 8.78 -9.53 -4.58
CA LYS A 163 8.21 -9.77 -5.91
C LYS A 163 8.58 -11.16 -6.43
N ARG A 164 7.68 -11.74 -7.21
CA ARG A 164 7.90 -12.97 -8.00
C ARG A 164 7.87 -12.59 -9.47
N LEU A 165 8.97 -12.81 -10.16
CA LEU A 165 9.03 -12.58 -11.60
C LEU A 165 8.24 -13.66 -12.34
N ASP A 166 7.67 -13.28 -13.47
CA ASP A 166 7.17 -14.18 -14.49
C ASP A 166 8.34 -14.58 -15.40
N ASP A 167 9.21 -15.41 -14.85
CA ASP A 167 10.30 -16.10 -15.53
C ASP A 167 10.21 -17.61 -15.22
N GLU A 168 11.08 -18.41 -15.82
CA GLU A 168 11.04 -19.88 -15.67
C GLU A 168 11.19 -20.37 -14.22
N HIS A 169 11.72 -19.53 -13.32
CA HIS A 169 12.03 -19.91 -11.93
C HIS A 169 11.17 -19.20 -10.89
N LEU A 170 10.22 -18.37 -11.31
CA LEU A 170 9.46 -17.48 -10.45
C LEU A 170 10.37 -16.70 -9.50
N THR A 171 11.44 -16.10 -10.05
CA THR A 171 12.55 -15.54 -9.27
C THR A 171 12.04 -14.60 -8.18
N LYS A 172 12.51 -14.84 -6.94
CA LYS A 172 12.24 -13.96 -5.79
C LYS A 172 13.19 -12.77 -5.85
N ILE A 173 12.65 -11.56 -5.82
CA ILE A 173 13.47 -10.35 -5.71
C ILE A 173 12.90 -9.39 -4.66
N ASP A 174 13.76 -8.50 -4.16
CA ASP A 174 13.40 -7.36 -3.32
C ASP A 174 12.55 -7.73 -2.09
N GLU A 175 12.99 -8.74 -1.34
CA GLU A 175 12.38 -9.03 -0.04
C GLU A 175 12.69 -7.92 0.96
N GLN A 176 11.65 -7.45 1.66
CA GLN A 176 11.75 -6.45 2.71
C GLN A 176 10.73 -6.69 3.83
N ILE A 177 11.07 -6.23 5.02
CA ILE A 177 10.15 -6.17 6.16
C ILE A 177 9.45 -4.81 6.13
N LEU A 178 8.11 -4.84 6.11
CA LEU A 178 7.27 -3.64 6.16
C LEU A 178 6.97 -3.24 7.60
N TRP A 179 6.78 -4.22 8.48
CA TRP A 179 6.46 -3.98 9.88
C TRP A 179 6.83 -5.19 10.74
N THR A 180 7.19 -4.91 11.99
CA THR A 180 7.40 -5.91 13.05
C THR A 180 6.70 -5.42 14.30
N SER A 181 6.04 -6.31 15.03
CA SER A 181 5.40 -6.00 16.30
C SER A 181 6.44 -5.44 17.28
N PRO A 182 6.14 -4.36 18.00
CA PRO A 182 6.97 -3.90 19.12
C PRO A 182 7.22 -5.04 20.12
N LYS A 183 8.39 -5.02 20.77
CA LYS A 183 8.75 -5.99 21.81
C LYS A 183 8.00 -5.70 23.10
#